data_AF-A0AAV4J0G9-F1
#
_entry.id   AF-A0AAV4J0G9-F1
#
_cell.length_a   1.000
_cell.length_b   1.000
_cell.length_c   1.000
_cell.angle_alpha   90.00
_cell.angle_beta   90.00
_cell.angle_gamma   90.00
#
_symmetry.space_group_name_H-M   'P 1'
#
loop_
_entity.id
_entity.type
_entity.pdbx_description
1 polymer ?
#
loop_
_entity_poly.entity_id
_entity_poly.type
_entity_poly.pdbx_seq_one_letter_code
_entity_poly.pdbx_strand_id
1 'polypeptide(L)'
;MFTINRTLIILGVLFIAALSLRLAVLTIFRIGLAAKPKTNSTWLSILWAPNFRQVYTATDVVNRNIVSWVAYIIAIACVIVLVTKLLAASRFRQSLTSQTVTAVAYGPKSGQETIPSSNDNSTHIHDTVKSVKESDSQKEKTSNKLSAKDLQVIQSVTLICAIFIFSQLPFQLNSTMRLVDPEIGPGRSKRYVYAYASQIAFTCSYLNASINILVHYNFNTRYRETFLSLFSRICQRCRHKF
;
A
#
# COMPACT_ATOMS: atom_id res chain seq x y z
N MET A 1 1.27 17.59 1.18
CA MET A 1 2.69 17.32 0.92
C MET A 1 3.24 16.56 2.12
N PHE A 2 3.58 15.27 1.97
CA PHE A 2 4.13 14.47 3.06
C PHE A 2 5.64 14.74 3.17
N THR A 3 6.08 15.38 4.24
CA THR A 3 7.52 15.60 4.50
C THR A 3 8.17 14.29 4.96
N ILE A 4 9.33 13.97 4.39
CA ILE A 4 10.12 12.76 4.69
C ILE A 4 10.29 12.54 6.21
N ASN A 5 10.56 13.61 6.96
CA ASN A 5 10.75 13.55 8.41
C ASN A 5 9.51 13.00 9.15
N ARG A 6 8.29 13.39 8.72
CA ARG A 6 7.05 12.89 9.33
C ARG A 6 6.87 11.40 9.04
N THR A 7 7.13 10.97 7.82
CA THR A 7 7.05 9.56 7.43
C THR A 7 8.06 8.70 8.20
N LEU A 8 9.30 9.19 8.38
CA LEU A 8 10.32 8.50 9.17
C LEU A 8 9.93 8.37 10.65
N ILE A 9 9.41 9.44 11.25
CA ILE A 9 8.94 9.41 12.65
C ILE A 9 7.81 8.38 12.79
N ILE A 10 6.81 8.42 11.91
CA ILE A 10 5.68 7.46 11.94
C ILE A 10 6.20 6.02 11.80
N LEU A 11 7.11 5.77 10.85
CA LEU A 11 7.68 4.44 10.64
C LEU A 11 8.47 3.97 11.87
N GLY A 12 9.25 4.85 12.49
CA GLY A 12 9.98 4.56 13.72
C GLY A 12 9.06 4.21 14.89
N VAL A 13 7.98 4.98 15.08
CA VAL A 13 6.97 4.68 16.11
C VAL A 13 6.30 3.34 15.86
N LEU A 14 5.89 3.05 14.61
CA LEU A 14 5.30 1.76 14.25
C LEU A 14 6.28 0.59 14.50
N PHE A 15 7.56 0.78 14.21
CA PHE A 15 8.58 -0.23 14.45
C PHE A 15 8.78 -0.50 15.94
N ILE A 16 8.91 0.55 16.76
CA ILE A 16 9.05 0.43 18.21
C ILE A 16 7.80 -0.22 18.82
N ALA A 17 6.61 0.18 18.39
CA ALA A 17 5.35 -0.43 18.82
C ALA A 17 5.31 -1.93 18.48
N ALA A 18 5.67 -2.31 17.24
CA ALA A 18 5.74 -3.71 16.83
C ALA A 18 6.77 -4.51 17.62
N LEU A 19 7.93 -3.91 17.93
CA LEU A 19 8.97 -4.53 18.75
C LEU A 19 8.49 -4.73 20.18
N SER A 20 7.84 -3.73 20.78
CA SER A 20 7.31 -3.81 22.16
C SER A 20 6.28 -4.93 22.32
N LEU A 21 5.36 -5.08 21.35
CA LEU A 21 4.37 -6.16 21.32
C LEU A 21 5.02 -7.54 21.22
N ARG A 22 6.14 -7.66 20.48
CA ARG A 22 6.91 -8.90 20.39
C ARG A 22 7.77 -9.17 21.62
N LEU A 23 8.33 -8.13 22.24
CA LEU A 23 9.11 -8.25 23.48
C LEU A 23 8.25 -8.79 24.62
N ALA A 24 6.98 -8.40 24.71
CA ALA A 24 6.03 -8.95 25.68
C ALA A 24 5.82 -10.48 25.54
N VAL A 25 6.00 -11.03 24.33
CA VAL A 25 6.00 -12.49 24.13
C VAL A 25 7.34 -13.09 24.56
N LEU A 26 8.45 -12.37 24.35
CA LEU A 26 9.78 -12.83 24.73
C LEU A 26 9.97 -12.92 26.25
N THR A 27 9.28 -12.10 27.05
CA THR A 27 9.35 -12.16 28.52
C THR A 27 8.82 -13.48 29.12
N ILE A 28 8.11 -14.29 28.35
CA ILE A 28 7.61 -15.60 28.77
C ILE A 28 8.74 -16.64 28.81
N PHE A 29 9.79 -16.43 28.00
CA PHE A 29 10.92 -17.33 27.90
C PHE A 29 11.99 -16.94 28.92
N ARG A 30 12.43 -17.90 29.75
CA ARG A 30 13.58 -17.73 30.62
C ARG A 30 14.74 -18.57 30.10
N ILE A 31 15.92 -17.97 30.06
CA ILE A 31 17.16 -18.71 29.83
C ILE A 31 17.52 -19.39 31.16
N GLY A 32 17.65 -20.71 31.16
CA GLY A 32 18.15 -21.41 32.34
C GLY A 32 18.78 -22.75 32.00
N LEU A 33 19.45 -23.34 32.99
CA LEU A 33 20.15 -24.60 32.82
C LEU A 33 19.15 -25.76 32.92
N ALA A 34 19.07 -26.57 31.85
CA ALA A 34 18.28 -27.79 31.84
C ALA A 34 19.24 -29.00 31.81
N ALA A 35 19.07 -29.92 32.75
CA ALA A 35 19.82 -31.18 32.77
C ALA A 35 19.13 -32.22 31.90
N LYS A 36 19.86 -32.88 30.99
CA LYS A 36 19.34 -34.04 30.27
C LYS A 36 19.48 -35.29 31.13
N PRO A 37 18.38 -35.98 31.49
CA PRO A 37 18.42 -37.12 32.41
C PRO A 37 19.16 -38.34 31.84
N LYS A 38 19.34 -38.42 30.51
CA LYS A 38 20.02 -39.55 29.86
C LYS A 38 21.54 -39.39 29.74
N THR A 39 22.07 -38.16 29.83
CA THR A 39 23.49 -37.89 29.58
C THR A 39 24.18 -37.10 30.70
N ASN A 40 23.48 -36.77 31.79
CA ASN A 40 23.98 -35.97 32.92
C ASN A 40 24.70 -34.68 32.49
N SER A 41 24.31 -34.13 31.35
CA SER A 41 24.90 -32.91 30.80
C SER A 41 23.91 -31.77 30.97
N THR A 42 24.38 -30.66 31.54
CA THR A 42 23.65 -29.39 31.68
C THR A 42 23.82 -28.55 30.43
N TRP A 43 22.70 -28.17 29.81
CA TRP A 43 22.69 -27.31 28.64
C TRP A 43 21.89 -26.05 28.95
N LEU A 44 22.32 -24.92 28.38
CA LEU A 44 21.54 -23.69 28.41
C LEU A 44 20.31 -23.90 27.52
N SER A 45 19.12 -23.92 28.12
CA SER A 45 17.86 -24.15 27.42
C SER A 45 16.85 -23.07 27.76
N ILE A 46 15.84 -22.95 26.90
CA ILE A 46 14.73 -22.05 27.11
C ILE A 46 13.71 -22.77 27.99
N LEU A 47 13.59 -22.32 29.24
CA LEU A 47 12.66 -22.84 30.23
C LEU A 47 11.41 -21.95 30.27
N TRP A 48 10.27 -22.60 30.53
CA TRP A 48 8.99 -21.91 30.74
C TRP A 48 8.91 -21.38 32.18
N ALA A 49 8.47 -20.14 32.35
CA ALA A 49 8.21 -19.60 33.69
C ALA A 49 7.10 -20.40 34.41
N PRO A 50 7.08 -20.48 35.75
CA PRO A 50 6.06 -21.27 36.48
C PRO A 50 4.62 -20.80 36.18
N ASN A 51 4.43 -19.50 35.94
CA ASN A 51 3.14 -18.90 35.62
C ASN A 51 2.92 -18.74 34.09
N PHE A 52 3.68 -19.45 33.25
CA PHE A 52 3.69 -19.21 31.80
C PHE A 52 2.31 -19.36 31.17
N ARG A 53 1.49 -20.30 31.64
CA ARG A 53 0.21 -20.62 31.00
C ARG A 53 -0.77 -19.45 31.09
N GLN A 54 -0.88 -18.83 32.26
CA GLN A 54 -1.78 -17.68 32.47
C GLN A 54 -1.29 -16.45 31.71
N VAL A 55 0.01 -16.15 31.81
CA VAL A 55 0.62 -15.01 31.09
C VAL A 55 0.52 -15.20 29.58
N TYR A 56 0.80 -16.41 29.08
CA TYR A 56 0.71 -16.73 27.67
C TYR A 56 -0.71 -16.58 27.15
N THR A 57 -1.71 -17.12 27.85
CA THR A 57 -3.12 -16.99 27.42
C THR A 57 -3.56 -15.53 27.41
N ALA A 58 -3.23 -14.75 28.45
CA ALA A 58 -3.59 -13.33 28.49
C ALA A 58 -2.91 -12.53 27.35
N THR A 59 -1.60 -12.71 27.19
CA THR A 59 -0.81 -12.03 26.14
C THR A 59 -1.25 -12.46 24.74
N ASP A 60 -1.57 -13.74 24.53
CA ASP A 60 -2.05 -14.26 23.25
C ASP A 60 -3.43 -13.68 22.89
N VAL A 61 -4.36 -13.59 23.85
CA VAL A 61 -5.68 -12.98 23.61
C VAL A 61 -5.54 -11.49 23.27
N VAL A 62 -4.76 -10.74 24.05
CA VAL A 62 -4.61 -9.29 23.84
C VAL A 62 -3.83 -8.99 22.55
N ASN A 63 -2.60 -9.50 22.42
CA ASN A 63 -1.72 -9.11 21.32
C ASN A 63 -2.13 -9.77 20.00
N ARG A 64 -2.57 -11.02 20.03
CA ARG A 64 -2.82 -11.79 18.81
C ARG A 64 -4.26 -11.69 18.33
N ASN A 65 -5.20 -11.36 19.21
CA ASN A 65 -6.60 -11.19 18.85
C ASN A 65 -6.98 -9.71 18.82
N ILE A 66 -6.99 -9.02 19.97
CA ILE A 66 -7.51 -7.64 20.06
C ILE A 66 -6.68 -6.69 19.19
N VAL A 67 -5.37 -6.61 19.42
CA VAL A 67 -4.49 -5.70 18.68
C VAL A 67 -4.48 -6.04 17.18
N SER A 68 -4.49 -7.33 16.85
CA SER A 68 -4.47 -7.78 15.45
C SER A 68 -5.76 -7.43 14.72
N TRP A 69 -6.94 -7.65 15.32
CA TRP A 69 -8.22 -7.27 14.73
C TRP A 69 -8.40 -5.77 14.60
N VAL A 70 -8.01 -4.99 15.61
CA VAL A 70 -8.06 -3.53 15.54
C VAL A 70 -7.21 -3.03 14.38
N ALA A 71 -5.96 -3.49 14.27
CA ALA A 71 -5.08 -3.12 13.16
C ALA A 71 -5.66 -3.56 11.79
N TYR A 72 -6.27 -4.74 11.73
CA TYR A 72 -6.88 -5.27 10.52
C TYR A 72 -8.10 -4.45 10.06
N ILE A 73 -8.99 -4.07 10.99
CA ILE A 73 -10.16 -3.24 10.70
C ILE A 73 -9.73 -1.85 10.23
N ILE A 74 -8.72 -1.26 10.89
CA ILE A 74 -8.14 0.03 10.46
C ILE A 74 -7.58 -0.07 9.05
N ALA A 75 -6.87 -1.15 8.71
CA ALA A 75 -6.34 -1.38 7.37
C ALA A 75 -7.45 -1.49 6.33
N ILE A 76 -8.52 -2.24 6.61
CA ILE A 76 -9.70 -2.34 5.74
C ILE A 76 -10.34 -0.96 5.53
N ALA A 77 -10.60 -0.22 6.61
CA ALA A 77 -11.19 1.11 6.54
C ALA A 77 -10.33 2.06 5.70
N CYS A 78 -9.01 2.04 5.89
CA CYS A 78 -8.05 2.81 5.11
C CYS A 78 -8.14 2.48 3.61
N VAL A 79 -8.18 1.20 3.25
CA VAL A 79 -8.33 0.76 1.86
C VAL A 79 -9.65 1.22 1.27
N ILE A 80 -10.77 1.09 2.00
CA ILE A 80 -12.07 1.56 1.53
C ILE A 80 -12.04 3.07 1.25
N VAL A 81 -11.46 3.87 2.16
CA VAL A 81 -11.31 5.32 1.96
C VAL A 81 -10.42 5.60 0.74
N LEU A 82 -9.31 4.89 0.59
CA LEU A 82 -8.40 5.07 -0.53
C LEU A 82 -9.08 4.73 -1.87
N VAL A 83 -9.78 3.59 -1.96
CA VAL A 83 -10.52 3.15 -3.14
C VAL A 83 -11.65 4.11 -3.50
N THR A 84 -12.46 4.54 -2.52
CA THR A 84 -13.59 5.45 -2.78
C THR A 84 -13.11 6.80 -3.31
N LYS A 85 -12.05 7.37 -2.74
CA LYS A 85 -11.46 8.63 -3.21
C LYS A 85 -10.88 8.49 -4.61
N LEU A 86 -10.29 7.34 -4.93
CA LEU A 86 -9.79 7.04 -6.27
C LEU A 86 -10.89 6.93 -7.31
N LEU A 87 -11.95 6.19 -6.98
CA LEU A 87 -13.07 6.00 -7.89
C LEU A 87 -13.76 7.33 -8.16
N ALA A 88 -13.96 8.17 -7.14
CA ALA A 88 -14.51 9.52 -7.31
C ALA A 88 -13.61 10.39 -8.21
N ALA A 89 -12.29 10.38 -7.98
CA ALA A 89 -11.34 11.12 -8.79
C ALA A 89 -11.25 10.61 -10.24
N SER A 90 -11.41 9.30 -10.45
CA SER A 90 -11.40 8.66 -11.78
C SER A 90 -12.67 9.01 -12.57
N ARG A 91 -13.85 8.87 -11.94
CA ARG A 91 -15.15 9.21 -12.55
C ARG A 91 -15.21 10.68 -12.98
N PHE A 92 -14.74 11.60 -12.13
CA PHE A 92 -14.70 13.02 -12.47
C PHE A 92 -13.89 13.29 -13.76
N ARG A 93 -12.82 12.53 -14.00
CA ARG A 93 -12.01 12.66 -15.22
C ARG A 93 -12.71 12.11 -16.46
N GLN A 94 -13.43 10.99 -16.32
CA GLN A 94 -14.20 10.42 -17.43
C GLN A 94 -15.25 11.42 -17.91
N SER A 95 -15.94 12.10 -16.98
CA SER A 95 -16.92 13.13 -17.30
C SER A 95 -16.33 14.34 -18.04
N LEU A 96 -15.11 14.77 -17.70
CA LEU A 96 -14.43 15.89 -18.38
C LEU A 96 -13.95 15.52 -19.79
N THR A 97 -13.41 14.31 -19.98
CA THR A 97 -12.97 13.84 -21.31
C THR A 97 -14.14 13.72 -22.27
N SER A 98 -15.30 13.21 -21.81
CA SER A 98 -16.51 13.11 -22.62
C SER A 98 -17.01 14.48 -23.11
N GLN A 99 -16.89 15.54 -22.30
CA GLN A 99 -17.30 16.90 -22.67
C GLN A 99 -16.36 17.56 -23.68
N THR A 100 -15.04 17.33 -23.60
CA THR A 100 -14.08 17.88 -24.57
C THR A 100 -14.27 17.26 -25.96
N VAL A 101 -14.57 15.97 -26.05
CA VAL A 101 -14.82 15.30 -27.34
C VAL A 101 -16.08 15.82 -28.03
N THR A 102 -17.13 16.18 -27.28
CA THR A 102 -18.33 16.78 -27.85
C THR A 102 -18.12 18.22 -28.30
N ALA A 103 -17.29 19.00 -27.60
CA ALA A 103 -16.95 20.38 -27.97
C ALA A 103 -16.05 20.48 -29.22
N VAL A 104 -15.20 19.48 -29.48
CA VAL A 104 -14.35 19.44 -30.69
C VAL A 104 -15.11 18.88 -31.91
N ALA A 105 -16.14 18.05 -31.69
CA ALA A 105 -16.98 17.53 -32.78
C ALA A 105 -17.96 18.57 -33.36
N TYR A 106 -18.20 19.68 -32.66
CA TYR A 106 -18.93 20.85 -33.16
C TYR A 106 -17.95 22.02 -33.39
N GLY A 107 -17.15 21.91 -34.45
CA GLY A 107 -16.41 23.07 -34.95
C GLY A 107 -17.38 24.16 -35.47
N PRO A 108 -17.10 25.45 -35.26
CA PRO A 108 -17.92 26.52 -35.80
C PRO A 108 -17.82 26.54 -37.32
N LYS A 109 -18.94 26.24 -37.99
CA LYS A 109 -19.15 26.62 -39.39
C LYS A 109 -19.45 28.12 -39.44
N SER A 110 -18.42 28.94 -39.65
CA SER A 110 -18.54 30.29 -40.22
C SER A 110 -17.33 30.44 -41.15
N GLY A 111 -17.49 30.39 -42.46
CA GLY A 111 -18.05 31.48 -43.25
C GLY A 111 -17.04 31.70 -44.37
N GLN A 112 -17.36 31.19 -45.54
CA GLN A 112 -16.60 31.28 -46.78
C GLN A 112 -16.98 32.60 -47.45
N GLU A 113 -16.06 33.55 -47.58
CA GLU A 113 -16.22 34.69 -48.51
C GLU A 113 -14.86 35.11 -49.10
N THR A 114 -14.72 34.75 -50.37
CA THR A 114 -14.13 35.43 -51.54
C THR A 114 -13.07 36.53 -51.36
N ILE A 115 -11.93 36.31 -52.03
CA ILE A 115 -10.92 37.29 -52.47
C ILE A 115 -11.48 38.03 -53.72
N PRO A 116 -11.29 39.37 -53.83
CA PRO A 116 -10.40 39.89 -54.89
C PRO A 116 -9.48 41.05 -54.45
N SER A 117 -8.31 41.10 -55.10
CA SER A 117 -7.33 42.20 -55.10
C SER A 117 -7.92 43.57 -55.51
N SER A 118 -7.42 44.66 -54.90
CA SER A 118 -6.62 45.73 -55.55
C SER A 118 -6.58 47.03 -54.72
N ASN A 119 -5.40 47.70 -54.77
CA ASN A 119 -5.02 49.12 -54.55
C ASN A 119 -6.09 50.10 -54.00
N ASP A 120 -5.81 51.04 -53.08
CA ASP A 120 -4.91 52.18 -53.29
C ASP A 120 -4.81 53.06 -52.01
N ASN A 121 -3.84 53.98 -52.02
CA ASN A 121 -3.44 54.92 -50.96
C ASN A 121 -4.56 55.85 -50.41
N SER A 122 -4.59 56.07 -49.09
CA SER A 122 -4.54 57.45 -48.54
C SER A 122 -4.48 57.52 -47.01
N THR A 123 -3.56 58.38 -46.61
CA THR A 123 -3.28 58.99 -45.32
C THR A 123 -4.51 59.68 -44.71
N HIS A 124 -4.82 59.45 -43.43
CA HIS A 124 -5.21 60.56 -42.54
C HIS A 124 -5.11 60.19 -41.05
N ILE A 125 -4.46 61.08 -40.33
CA ILE A 125 -4.24 61.13 -38.89
C ILE A 125 -5.53 61.53 -38.17
N HIS A 126 -5.90 60.82 -37.10
CA HIS A 126 -6.50 61.44 -35.90
C HIS A 126 -6.41 60.53 -34.65
N ASP A 127 -5.42 60.87 -33.82
CA ASP A 127 -5.45 61.03 -32.37
C ASP A 127 -6.51 60.36 -31.44
N THR A 128 -5.93 59.65 -30.46
CA THR A 128 -6.23 59.54 -29.01
C THR A 128 -7.57 58.96 -28.50
N VAL A 129 -7.46 57.88 -27.68
CA VAL A 129 -8.03 57.66 -26.31
C VAL A 129 -7.85 56.16 -25.98
N LYS A 130 -6.82 55.76 -25.22
CA LYS A 130 -6.75 55.59 -23.76
C LYS A 130 -7.46 54.34 -23.20
N SER A 131 -6.60 53.39 -22.79
CA SER A 131 -6.68 52.56 -21.58
C SER A 131 -7.80 51.53 -21.45
N VAL A 132 -7.44 50.29 -21.80
CA VAL A 132 -7.40 49.12 -20.90
C VAL A 132 -8.46 49.09 -19.81
N LYS A 133 -9.47 48.23 -19.99
CA LYS A 133 -10.11 47.52 -18.89
C LYS A 133 -10.01 46.03 -19.17
N GLU A 134 -9.04 45.43 -18.48
CA GLU A 134 -8.86 43.99 -18.32
C GLU A 134 -10.19 43.33 -17.95
N SER A 135 -10.56 42.38 -18.79
CA SER A 135 -11.62 41.42 -18.54
C SER A 135 -11.22 40.58 -17.33
N ASP A 136 -12.00 40.75 -16.28
CA ASP A 136 -11.95 40.08 -15.00
C ASP A 136 -11.72 38.57 -15.14
N SER A 137 -10.51 38.17 -14.73
CA SER A 137 -10.15 36.89 -14.12
C SER A 137 -11.15 35.76 -14.32
N GLN A 138 -11.05 35.11 -15.48
CA GLN A 138 -11.19 33.65 -15.51
C GLN A 138 -10.14 33.10 -14.56
N LYS A 139 -10.57 32.89 -13.32
CA LYS A 139 -9.90 32.06 -12.32
C LYS A 139 -9.89 30.66 -12.91
N GLU A 140 -8.91 30.42 -13.77
CA GLU A 140 -8.51 29.14 -14.31
C GLU A 140 -8.24 28.27 -13.08
N LYS A 141 -9.28 27.56 -12.63
CA LYS A 141 -9.13 26.41 -11.77
C LYS A 141 -8.30 25.46 -12.61
N THR A 142 -6.98 25.54 -12.46
CA THR A 142 -6.03 24.50 -12.81
C THR A 142 -6.59 23.22 -12.22
N SER A 143 -7.36 22.52 -13.04
CA SER A 143 -7.84 21.18 -12.78
C SER A 143 -6.56 20.38 -12.66
N ASN A 144 -6.17 20.10 -11.40
CA ASN A 144 -5.01 19.29 -11.07
C ASN A 144 -5.25 17.89 -11.66
N LYS A 145 -4.94 17.77 -12.95
CA LYS A 145 -5.01 16.57 -13.75
C LYS A 145 -3.86 15.70 -13.26
N LEU A 146 -4.06 14.99 -12.14
CA LEU A 146 -3.08 13.99 -11.67
C LEU A 146 -2.69 13.13 -12.86
N SER A 147 -1.39 12.96 -13.06
CA SER A 147 -0.84 12.33 -14.24
C SER A 147 -1.34 10.87 -14.33
N ALA A 148 -1.42 10.30 -15.53
CA ALA A 148 -1.68 8.85 -15.67
C ALA A 148 -0.70 8.00 -14.83
N LYS A 149 0.50 8.55 -14.56
CA LYS A 149 1.50 8.01 -13.64
C LYS A 149 1.00 7.93 -12.20
N ASP A 150 0.32 8.97 -11.70
CA ASP A 150 -0.21 8.99 -10.33
C ASP A 150 -1.30 7.92 -10.16
N LEU A 151 -2.13 7.71 -11.19
CA LEU A 151 -3.16 6.68 -11.18
C LEU A 151 -2.56 5.26 -11.11
N GLN A 152 -1.48 5.01 -11.85
CA GLN A 152 -0.75 3.74 -11.81
C GLN A 152 -0.14 3.47 -10.43
N VAL A 153 0.49 4.49 -9.83
CA VAL A 153 1.06 4.39 -8.47
C VAL A 153 -0.04 4.02 -7.47
N ILE A 154 -1.17 4.71 -7.54
CA ILE A 154 -2.23 4.47 -6.56
C ILE A 154 -2.90 3.10 -6.79
N GLN A 155 -3.06 2.66 -8.05
CA GLN A 155 -3.54 1.31 -8.36
C GLN A 155 -2.61 0.23 -7.77
N SER A 156 -1.30 0.43 -7.85
CA SER A 156 -0.31 -0.46 -7.23
C SER A 156 -0.50 -0.54 -5.71
N VAL A 157 -0.58 0.62 -5.04
CA VAL A 157 -0.75 0.68 -3.57
C VAL A 157 -2.06 0.01 -3.14
N THR A 158 -3.15 0.26 -3.87
CA THR A 158 -4.46 -0.35 -3.59
C THR A 158 -4.39 -1.87 -3.69
N LEU A 159 -3.76 -2.38 -4.75
CA LEU A 159 -3.61 -3.81 -4.98
C LEU A 159 -2.78 -4.47 -3.87
N ILE A 160 -1.67 -3.86 -3.47
CA ILE A 160 -0.82 -4.33 -2.36
C ILE A 160 -1.63 -4.41 -1.07
N CYS A 161 -2.40 -3.38 -0.74
CA CYS A 161 -3.20 -3.38 0.48
C CYS A 161 -4.32 -4.42 0.44
N ALA A 162 -4.97 -4.62 -0.71
CA ALA A 162 -5.97 -5.67 -0.87
C ALA A 162 -5.37 -7.06 -0.65
N ILE A 163 -4.22 -7.34 -1.28
CA ILE A 163 -3.49 -8.62 -1.13
C ILE A 163 -3.08 -8.84 0.32
N PHE A 164 -2.57 -7.80 1.00
CA PHE A 164 -2.26 -7.86 2.43
C PHE A 164 -3.49 -8.26 3.25
N ILE A 165 -4.66 -7.63 3.02
CA ILE A 165 -5.90 -7.94 3.76
C ILE A 165 -6.35 -9.39 3.53
N PHE A 166 -6.33 -9.87 2.28
CA PHE A 166 -6.73 -11.23 1.96
C PHE A 166 -5.76 -12.27 2.51
N SER A 167 -4.45 -12.02 2.40
CA SER A 167 -3.42 -12.94 2.90
C SER A 167 -3.41 -13.07 4.42
N GLN A 168 -3.82 -12.01 5.14
CA GLN A 168 -3.87 -12.01 6.60
C GLN A 168 -5.17 -12.62 7.16
N LEU A 169 -6.24 -12.68 6.36
CA LEU A 169 -7.56 -13.16 6.79
C LEU A 169 -7.52 -14.59 7.39
N PRO A 170 -6.84 -15.59 6.80
CA PRO A 170 -6.73 -16.93 7.39
C PRO A 170 -6.11 -16.91 8.79
N PHE A 171 -5.15 -16.01 9.05
CA PHE A 171 -4.54 -15.88 10.38
C PHE A 171 -5.52 -15.31 11.40
N GLN A 172 -6.34 -14.33 11.00
CA GLN A 172 -7.37 -13.75 11.88
C GLN A 172 -8.48 -14.74 12.19
N LEU A 173 -8.93 -15.50 11.19
CA LEU A 173 -9.92 -16.55 11.37
C LEU A 173 -9.40 -17.65 12.31
N ASN A 174 -8.16 -18.12 12.11
CA ASN A 174 -7.55 -19.14 12.97
C ASN A 174 -7.38 -18.64 14.43
N SER A 175 -7.05 -17.36 14.62
CA SER A 175 -6.96 -16.76 15.96
C SER A 175 -8.33 -16.62 16.63
N THR A 176 -9.38 -16.32 15.86
CA THR A 176 -10.76 -16.23 16.35
C THR A 176 -11.33 -17.61 16.68
N MET A 177 -11.08 -18.61 15.84
CA MET A 177 -11.47 -19.99 16.11
C MET A 177 -10.91 -20.50 17.44
N ARG A 178 -9.66 -20.15 17.78
CA ARG A 178 -9.04 -20.49 19.07
C ARG A 178 -9.74 -19.82 20.27
N LEU A 179 -10.35 -18.65 20.07
CA LEU A 179 -11.11 -17.95 21.12
C LEU A 179 -12.49 -18.58 21.33
N VAL A 180 -13.16 -18.99 20.25
CA VAL A 180 -14.50 -19.58 20.29
C VAL A 180 -14.47 -21.01 20.82
N ASP A 181 -13.53 -21.83 20.32
CA ASP A 181 -13.35 -23.21 20.77
C ASP A 181 -11.92 -23.41 21.31
N PRO A 182 -11.73 -23.36 22.64
CA PRO A 182 -10.42 -23.57 23.25
C PRO A 182 -9.90 -25.01 23.09
N GLU A 183 -10.70 -25.95 22.57
CA GLU A 183 -10.23 -27.28 22.14
C GLU A 183 -9.45 -27.25 20.81
N ILE A 184 -9.56 -26.17 20.03
CA ILE A 184 -8.77 -25.93 18.81
C ILE A 184 -7.46 -25.22 19.20
N GLY A 185 -6.70 -25.88 20.08
CA GLY A 185 -5.46 -25.35 20.64
C GLY A 185 -4.27 -26.32 20.50
N PRO A 186 -3.03 -25.81 20.61
CA PRO A 186 -1.85 -26.68 20.67
C PRO A 186 -1.97 -27.61 21.89
N GLY A 187 -1.92 -28.93 21.63
CA GLY A 187 -2.00 -29.96 22.67
C GLY A 187 -3.41 -30.41 23.07
N ARG A 188 -4.44 -30.11 22.28
CA ARG A 188 -5.83 -30.51 22.52
C ARG A 188 -6.34 -31.55 21.51
N SER A 189 -7.57 -32.04 21.70
CA SER A 189 -8.22 -33.07 20.87
C SER A 189 -8.20 -32.74 19.37
N LYS A 190 -8.44 -31.48 18.99
CA LYS A 190 -8.52 -31.03 17.59
C LYS A 190 -7.18 -30.49 17.04
N ARG A 191 -6.05 -30.99 17.54
CA ARG A 191 -4.71 -30.48 17.18
C ARG A 191 -4.41 -30.51 15.68
N TYR A 192 -4.87 -31.55 14.96
CA TYR A 192 -4.59 -31.69 13.53
C TYR A 192 -5.25 -30.60 12.70
N VAL A 193 -6.53 -30.30 12.96
CA VAL A 193 -7.28 -29.24 12.26
C VAL A 193 -6.60 -27.89 12.47
N TYR A 194 -6.24 -27.58 13.73
CA TYR A 194 -5.49 -26.36 14.05
C TYR A 194 -4.14 -26.31 13.34
N ALA A 195 -3.41 -27.43 13.27
CA ALA A 195 -2.11 -27.49 12.61
C ALA A 195 -2.23 -27.17 11.11
N TYR A 196 -3.15 -27.82 10.39
CA TYR A 196 -3.37 -27.55 8.96
C TYR A 196 -3.82 -26.12 8.71
N ALA A 197 -4.81 -25.61 9.47
CA ALA A 197 -5.28 -24.23 9.34
C ALA A 197 -4.16 -23.22 9.60
N SER A 198 -3.31 -23.48 10.60
CA SER A 198 -2.15 -22.65 10.90
C SER A 198 -1.11 -22.67 9.78
N GLN A 199 -0.83 -23.83 9.17
CA GLN A 199 0.10 -23.93 8.04
C GLN A 199 -0.40 -23.17 6.81
N ILE A 200 -1.69 -23.25 6.51
CA ILE A 200 -2.30 -22.47 5.44
C ILE A 200 -2.15 -20.98 5.73
N ALA A 201 -2.48 -20.54 6.95
CA ALA A 201 -2.36 -19.14 7.34
C ALA A 201 -0.91 -18.61 7.25
N PHE A 202 0.07 -19.39 7.70
CA PHE A 202 1.49 -19.01 7.55
C PHE A 202 1.91 -18.97 6.08
N THR A 203 1.48 -19.93 5.28
CA THR A 203 1.77 -19.96 3.84
C THR A 203 1.22 -18.72 3.15
N CYS A 204 -0.03 -18.35 3.38
CA CYS A 204 -0.63 -17.12 2.86
C CYS A 204 0.17 -15.87 3.30
N SER A 205 0.56 -15.81 4.57
CA SER A 205 1.36 -14.70 5.09
C SER A 205 2.74 -14.60 4.44
N TYR A 206 3.40 -15.72 4.13
CA TYR A 206 4.70 -15.71 3.45
C TYR A 206 4.56 -15.33 1.98
N LEU A 207 3.51 -15.84 1.30
CA LEU A 207 3.23 -15.48 -0.09
C LEU A 207 2.98 -13.98 -0.27
N ASN A 208 2.43 -13.30 0.75
CA ASN A 208 2.24 -11.85 0.72
C ASN A 208 3.54 -11.08 0.43
N ALA A 209 4.67 -11.50 1.01
CA ALA A 209 5.96 -10.86 0.75
C ALA A 209 6.41 -11.05 -0.71
N SER A 210 6.24 -12.26 -1.25
CA SER A 210 6.60 -12.58 -2.64
C SER A 210 5.73 -11.82 -3.64
N ILE A 211 4.42 -11.74 -3.39
CA ILE A 211 3.48 -11.07 -4.29
C ILE A 211 3.74 -9.56 -4.33
N ASN A 212 4.11 -8.93 -3.20
CA ASN A 212 4.44 -7.50 -3.18
C ASN A 212 5.57 -7.14 -4.16
N ILE A 213 6.59 -7.99 -4.29
CA ILE A 213 7.68 -7.80 -5.26
C ILE A 213 7.14 -7.84 -6.69
N LEU A 214 6.26 -8.81 -7.01
CA LEU A 214 5.65 -8.95 -8.34
C LEU A 214 4.73 -7.77 -8.68
N VAL A 215 3.98 -7.25 -7.70
CA VAL A 215 3.12 -6.08 -7.89
C VAL A 215 3.98 -4.83 -8.17
N HIS A 216 5.05 -4.61 -7.43
CA HIS A 216 5.97 -3.50 -7.71
C HIS A 216 6.62 -3.63 -9.08
N TYR A 217 7.01 -4.84 -9.49
CA TYR A 217 7.59 -5.07 -10.81
C TYR A 217 6.62 -4.76 -11.96
N ASN A 218 5.35 -5.15 -11.84
CA ASN A 218 4.36 -4.92 -12.89
C ASN A 218 3.86 -3.47 -12.95
N PHE A 219 3.65 -2.82 -11.80
CA PHE A 219 2.99 -1.52 -11.73
C PHE A 219 3.94 -0.33 -11.58
N ASN A 220 5.22 -0.53 -11.25
CA ASN A 220 6.18 0.58 -11.13
C ASN A 220 7.27 0.45 -12.20
N THR A 221 7.15 1.23 -13.26
CA THR A 221 8.09 1.24 -14.39
C THR A 221 9.52 1.58 -13.96
N ARG A 222 9.70 2.54 -13.04
CA ARG A 222 11.02 2.88 -12.47
C ARG A 222 11.62 1.72 -11.67
N TYR A 223 10.78 1.02 -10.90
CA TYR A 223 11.22 -0.18 -10.18
C TYR A 223 11.70 -1.26 -11.15
N ARG A 224 10.95 -1.50 -12.23
CA ARG A 224 11.33 -2.46 -13.28
C ARG A 224 12.66 -2.12 -13.96
N GLU A 225 12.86 -0.86 -14.35
CA GLU A 225 14.12 -0.39 -14.93
C GLU A 225 15.31 -0.60 -13.99
N THR A 226 15.14 -0.22 -12.72
CA THR A 226 16.16 -0.40 -11.68
C THR A 226 16.47 -1.89 -11.48
N PHE A 227 15.44 -2.73 -11.39
CA PHE A 227 15.58 -4.18 -11.22
C PHE A 227 16.35 -4.83 -12.38
N LEU A 228 16.00 -4.49 -13.62
CA LEU A 228 16.71 -4.99 -14.81
C LEU A 228 18.16 -4.50 -14.87
N SER A 229 18.43 -3.25 -14.46
CA SER A 229 19.79 -2.70 -14.42
C SER A 229 20.69 -3.40 -13.38
N LEU A 230 20.13 -3.83 -12.25
CA LEU A 230 20.86 -4.61 -11.25
C LEU A 230 21.12 -6.03 -11.76
N PHE A 231 20.11 -6.65 -12.38
CA PHE A 231 20.24 -8.01 -12.90
C PHE A 231 21.23 -8.10 -14.07
N SER A 232 21.26 -7.09 -14.96
CA SER A 232 22.23 -7.04 -16.05
C SER A 232 23.67 -6.88 -15.53
N ARG A 233 23.89 -6.05 -14.50
CA ARG A 233 25.21 -5.93 -13.82
C ARG A 233 25.64 -7.23 -13.16
N ILE A 234 24.73 -7.92 -12.47
CA ILE A 234 25.02 -9.23 -11.86
C ILE A 234 25.38 -10.24 -12.95
N CYS A 235 24.60 -10.30 -14.03
CA CYS A 235 24.84 -11.20 -15.14
C CYS A 235 26.17 -10.93 -15.86
N GLN A 236 26.54 -9.66 -16.03
CA GLN A 236 27.85 -9.25 -16.55
C GLN A 236 28.99 -9.67 -15.61
N ARG A 237 28.80 -9.53 -14.29
CA ARG A 237 29.80 -9.92 -13.29
C ARG A 237 29.99 -11.43 -13.19
N CYS A 238 28.92 -12.20 -13.38
CA CYS A 238 28.99 -13.66 -13.48
C CYS A 238 29.68 -14.10 -14.78
N ARG A 239 29.42 -13.44 -15.91
CA ARG A 239 30.09 -13.73 -17.18
C ARG A 239 31.60 -13.51 -17.15
N HIS A 240 32.09 -12.60 -16.31
CA HIS A 240 33.52 -12.28 -16.21
C HIS A 240 34.31 -13.19 -15.26
N LYS A 241 33.62 -14.09 -14.53
CA LYS A 241 34.20 -15.03 -13.56
C LYS A 241 34.30 -16.48 -14.07
N PHE A 242 33.78 -16.75 -15.26
CA PHE A 242 33.86 -18.03 -15.96
C PHE A 242 34.55 -17.80 -17.31
#